data_AF-A0A5J4E664-F1
#
_entry.id   AF-A0A5J4E664-F1
#
_cell.length_a   1.000
_cell.length_b   1.000
_cell.length_c   1.000
_cell.angle_alpha   90.00
_cell.angle_beta   90.00
_cell.angle_gamma   90.00
#
_symmetry.space_group_name_H-M   'P 1'
#
loop_
_entity.id
_entity.type
_entity.pdbx_description
1 polymer ?
#
loop_
_entity_poly.entity_id
_entity_poly.type
_entity_poly.pdbx_seq_one_letter_code
_entity_poly.pdbx_strand_id
1 'polypeptide(L)'
;MVTAPSRQSAAILILQAKNQSNAGLDIDCIAPDRLIAEQQAADILIIDEAAMLPYPMLQQLCRQYRKIIMATTTGGYEGTGQGFLLRFIARLPKAQLRRLELTLPVRWASGDCLEAWLESTLLLKPVSASIPMDAGRRKSCKLRILDAAALGGNPGLLEKVYSLMTSAHYRTRPSDLRMLMENPHLRVILAEAGSDLIAVALLNVEGGLDRELCEQVYLGTRRPRGHLLAQMITAHAGDKYFAGYRGLRVQRIAVLEPWRRMGIGRQLIETATQSAEDQGFDYIGASFALDSESVAFWHSCDFSLVHIGFGLGKSSGNHSVAVLRSLNQELDDHIIKLNDRIQEYLPVWLCQFLQAMDVANVVALLNYCRFNPVLSTMDLDEVHAFACGHKGFELCFGSLQRFVMQKIASLPAGTELHPWLIEKAVQNRDWDRLDRSSEVVGRKQVQQILRQLVRSLHSSE
;
A
#
# COMPACT_ATOMS: atom_id res chain seq x y z
N MET A 1 -3.60 9.91 -27.86
CA MET A 1 -3.23 10.53 -26.58
C MET A 1 -2.16 9.69 -25.89
N VAL A 2 -1.15 10.33 -25.29
CA VAL A 2 -0.05 9.68 -24.56
C VAL A 2 -0.09 10.10 -23.10
N THR A 3 0.17 9.16 -22.19
CA THR A 3 0.42 9.43 -20.78
C THR A 3 1.60 8.62 -20.26
N ALA A 4 2.29 9.14 -19.26
CA ALA A 4 3.47 8.52 -18.66
C ALA A 4 3.69 9.06 -17.23
N PRO A 5 4.45 8.36 -16.37
CA PRO A 5 4.78 8.83 -15.01
C PRO A 5 5.50 10.19 -15.00
N SER A 6 6.27 10.48 -16.05
CA SER A 6 6.90 11.77 -16.25
C SER A 6 6.93 12.11 -17.74
N ARG A 7 6.90 13.41 -18.08
CA ARG A 7 7.00 13.87 -19.46
C ARG A 7 8.31 13.46 -20.14
N GLN A 8 9.38 13.31 -19.36
CA GLN A 8 10.68 12.81 -19.84
C GLN A 8 10.59 11.36 -20.31
N SER A 9 9.80 10.52 -19.65
CA SER A 9 9.65 9.10 -20.01
C SER A 9 9.09 8.96 -21.43
N ALA A 10 8.07 9.76 -21.76
CA ALA A 10 7.44 9.75 -23.08
C ALA A 10 8.22 10.53 -24.17
N ALA A 11 9.35 11.17 -23.84
CA ALA A 11 9.99 12.12 -24.77
C ALA A 11 10.47 11.47 -26.07
N ILE A 12 11.07 10.27 -25.99
CA ILE A 12 11.55 9.53 -27.16
C ILE A 12 10.38 9.06 -28.02
N LEU A 13 9.31 8.57 -27.39
CA LEU A 13 8.09 8.16 -28.10
C LEU A 13 7.49 9.33 -28.89
N ILE A 14 7.36 10.49 -28.26
CA ILE A 14 6.82 11.70 -28.89
C ILE A 14 7.73 12.16 -30.04
N LEU A 15 9.05 12.13 -29.85
CA LEU A 15 10.02 12.49 -30.88
C LEU A 15 9.94 11.55 -32.09
N GLN A 16 9.94 10.24 -31.86
CA GLN A 16 9.87 9.24 -32.94
C GLN A 16 8.54 9.32 -33.67
N ALA A 17 7.44 9.50 -32.95
CA ALA A 17 6.13 9.67 -33.57
C ALA A 17 6.12 10.91 -34.46
N LYS A 18 6.63 12.06 -34.00
CA LYS A 18 6.75 13.27 -34.83
C LYS A 18 7.65 13.07 -36.07
N ASN A 19 8.77 12.37 -35.92
CA ASN A 19 9.71 12.15 -37.02
C ASN A 19 9.18 11.18 -38.10
N GLN A 20 8.36 10.20 -37.71
CA GLN A 20 7.74 9.26 -38.66
C GLN A 20 6.42 9.76 -39.25
N SER A 21 5.84 10.81 -38.68
CA SER A 21 4.58 11.39 -39.12
C SER A 21 4.79 12.36 -40.30
N ASN A 22 4.65 11.86 -41.53
CA ASN A 22 4.34 12.73 -42.68
C ASN A 22 2.87 13.20 -42.70
N ALA A 23 2.03 12.67 -41.79
CA ALA A 23 0.62 13.00 -41.65
C ALA A 23 0.38 13.60 -40.26
N GLY A 24 -0.29 14.75 -40.18
CA GLY A 24 -0.52 15.53 -38.95
C GLY A 24 -1.29 14.79 -37.85
N LEU A 25 -0.62 13.84 -37.19
CA LEU A 25 -1.09 13.16 -35.99
C LEU A 25 -1.06 14.15 -34.83
N ASP A 26 -2.23 14.37 -34.22
CA ASP A 26 -2.36 15.18 -33.02
C ASP A 26 -1.95 14.34 -31.80
N ILE A 27 -0.71 14.55 -31.33
CA ILE A 27 -0.12 13.79 -30.23
C ILE A 27 -0.02 14.70 -29.00
N ASP A 28 -1.06 14.63 -28.18
CA ASP A 28 -1.05 15.22 -26.85
C ASP A 28 -0.46 14.27 -25.81
N CYS A 29 0.40 14.82 -24.97
CA CYS A 29 0.96 14.15 -23.79
C CYS A 29 0.41 14.81 -22.53
N ILE A 30 -0.38 14.05 -21.77
CA ILE A 30 -1.07 14.54 -20.57
C ILE A 30 -0.65 13.68 -19.39
N ALA A 31 -0.42 14.33 -18.25
CA ALA A 31 -0.15 13.64 -16.99
C ALA A 31 -1.34 12.76 -16.60
N PRO A 32 -1.12 11.57 -16.02
CA PRO A 32 -2.17 10.57 -15.87
C PRO A 32 -3.26 10.98 -14.87
N ASP A 33 -2.90 11.76 -13.84
CA ASP A 33 -3.82 12.38 -12.88
C ASP A 33 -4.76 13.40 -13.57
N ARG A 34 -4.20 14.26 -14.42
CA ARG A 34 -4.97 15.23 -15.20
C ARG A 34 -5.87 14.55 -16.23
N LEU A 35 -5.35 13.52 -16.91
CA LEU A 35 -6.09 12.72 -17.88
C LEU A 35 -7.34 12.08 -17.26
N ILE A 36 -7.20 11.58 -16.02
CA ILE A 36 -8.28 11.01 -15.24
C ILE A 36 -9.32 12.06 -14.83
N ALA A 37 -8.86 13.22 -14.39
CA ALA A 37 -9.73 14.28 -13.87
C ALA A 37 -10.54 14.96 -14.99
N GLU A 38 -9.90 15.23 -16.13
CA GLU A 38 -10.52 15.95 -17.25
C GLU A 38 -11.30 15.04 -18.20
N GLN A 39 -11.11 13.71 -18.13
CA GLN A 39 -11.77 12.71 -18.98
C GLN A 39 -11.70 13.06 -20.48
N GLN A 40 -10.56 13.59 -20.93
CA GLN A 40 -10.40 14.03 -22.31
C GLN A 40 -10.56 12.86 -23.29
N ALA A 41 -11.35 13.07 -24.35
CA ALA A 41 -11.60 12.02 -25.33
C ALA A 41 -10.33 11.66 -26.11
N ALA A 42 -10.11 10.36 -26.35
CA ALA A 42 -9.08 9.87 -27.27
C ALA A 42 -9.50 8.55 -27.92
N ASP A 43 -9.17 8.39 -29.20
CA ASP A 43 -9.39 7.14 -29.94
C ASP A 43 -8.49 6.00 -29.43
N ILE A 44 -7.24 6.34 -29.08
CA ILE A 44 -6.23 5.43 -28.54
C ILE A 44 -5.48 6.14 -27.43
N LEU A 45 -5.41 5.48 -26.27
CA LEU A 45 -4.56 5.85 -25.16
C LEU A 45 -3.27 5.03 -25.20
N ILE A 46 -2.12 5.70 -25.20
CA ILE A 46 -0.81 5.07 -25.03
C ILE A 46 -0.32 5.40 -23.63
N ILE A 47 -0.03 4.38 -22.83
CA ILE A 47 0.54 4.48 -21.49
C ILE A 47 1.98 3.99 -21.58
N ASP A 48 2.94 4.91 -21.50
CA ASP A 48 4.35 4.59 -21.43
C ASP A 48 4.79 4.39 -19.97
N GLU A 49 5.71 3.46 -19.74
CA GLU A 49 6.10 2.97 -18.41
C GLU A 49 4.92 2.64 -17.47
N ALA A 50 3.96 1.86 -17.98
CA ALA A 50 2.72 1.54 -17.27
C ALA A 50 2.94 0.90 -15.89
N ALA A 51 4.00 0.10 -15.69
CA ALA A 51 4.31 -0.50 -14.39
C ALA A 51 4.72 0.51 -13.30
N MET A 52 5.05 1.74 -13.69
CA MET A 52 5.35 2.81 -12.75
C MET A 52 4.10 3.59 -12.31
N LEU A 53 2.97 3.42 -13.00
CA LEU A 53 1.71 4.04 -12.61
C LEU A 53 1.02 3.23 -11.49
N PRO A 54 0.35 3.91 -10.54
CA PRO A 54 -0.45 3.23 -9.54
C PRO A 54 -1.53 2.32 -10.12
N TYR A 55 -1.73 1.17 -9.49
CA TYR A 55 -2.77 0.22 -9.89
C TYR A 55 -4.18 0.83 -9.98
N PRO A 56 -4.67 1.63 -9.01
CA PRO A 56 -5.99 2.26 -9.11
C PRO A 56 -6.11 3.20 -10.31
N MET A 57 -5.01 3.90 -10.63
CA MET A 57 -4.92 4.81 -11.77
C MET A 57 -5.05 4.05 -13.09
N LEU A 58 -4.32 2.94 -13.22
CA LEU A 58 -4.42 2.05 -14.39
C LEU A 58 -5.83 1.47 -14.55
N GLN A 59 -6.47 1.04 -13.46
CA GLN A 59 -7.86 0.56 -13.51
C GLN A 59 -8.83 1.64 -13.98
N GLN A 60 -8.66 2.87 -13.51
CA GLN A 60 -9.50 3.99 -13.92
C GLN A 60 -9.32 4.32 -15.41
N LEU A 61 -8.08 4.35 -15.89
CA LEU A 61 -7.79 4.55 -17.31
C LEU A 61 -8.40 3.42 -18.17
N CYS A 62 -8.32 2.16 -17.72
CA CYS A 62 -8.98 1.03 -18.38
C CYS A 62 -10.51 1.15 -18.46
N ARG A 63 -11.15 1.84 -17.50
CA ARG A 63 -12.60 2.09 -17.53
C ARG A 63 -12.96 3.24 -18.46
N GLN A 64 -12.11 4.27 -18.52
CA GLN A 64 -12.35 5.48 -19.31
C GLN A 64 -12.11 5.28 -20.82
N TYR A 65 -11.12 4.47 -21.20
CA TYR A 65 -10.71 4.33 -22.60
C TYR A 65 -10.90 2.90 -23.12
N ARG A 66 -11.37 2.78 -24.37
CA ARG A 66 -11.63 1.47 -25.01
C ARG A 66 -10.41 0.81 -25.63
N LYS A 67 -9.48 1.61 -26.18
CA LYS A 67 -8.27 1.11 -26.86
C LYS A 67 -7.05 1.66 -26.14
N ILE A 68 -6.30 0.76 -25.52
CA ILE A 68 -5.14 1.11 -24.70
C ILE A 68 -3.93 0.30 -25.14
N ILE A 69 -2.81 0.98 -25.35
CA ILE A 69 -1.49 0.39 -25.54
C ILE A 69 -0.69 0.69 -24.29
N MET A 70 -0.18 -0.34 -23.63
CA MET A 70 0.67 -0.20 -22.45
C MET A 70 2.07 -0.69 -22.79
N ALA A 71 3.06 0.18 -22.61
CA ALA A 71 4.47 -0.16 -22.70
C ALA A 71 5.10 -0.15 -21.30
N THR A 72 5.95 -1.13 -21.00
CA THR A 72 6.69 -1.15 -19.74
C THR A 72 7.90 -2.07 -19.82
N THR A 73 8.90 -1.80 -18.98
CA THR A 73 10.08 -2.65 -18.80
C THR A 73 9.83 -3.77 -17.78
N THR A 74 10.02 -5.03 -18.18
CA THR A 74 9.78 -6.21 -17.32
C THR A 74 11.00 -6.66 -16.52
N GLY A 75 12.20 -6.24 -16.94
CA GLY A 75 13.48 -6.48 -16.30
C GLY A 75 14.36 -5.24 -16.30
N GLY A 76 15.41 -5.23 -15.47
CA GLY A 76 16.35 -4.13 -15.34
C GLY A 76 16.32 -3.43 -13.98
N TYR A 77 17.08 -2.34 -13.85
CA TYR A 77 17.39 -1.70 -12.57
C TYR A 77 16.19 -0.99 -11.89
N GLU A 78 15.10 -0.73 -12.62
CA GLU A 78 13.93 -0.02 -12.08
C GLU A 78 12.99 -0.92 -11.30
N GLY A 79 12.96 -2.21 -11.64
CA GLY A 79 12.35 -3.31 -10.89
C GLY A 79 10.84 -3.28 -10.72
N THR A 80 10.11 -2.51 -11.54
CA THR A 80 8.65 -2.32 -11.42
C THR A 80 7.83 -3.33 -12.25
N GLY A 81 8.42 -3.89 -13.31
CA GLY A 81 7.69 -4.68 -14.30
C GLY A 81 7.08 -5.99 -13.80
N GLN A 82 7.74 -6.70 -12.89
CA GLN A 82 7.24 -8.01 -12.41
C GLN A 82 5.97 -7.88 -11.58
N GLY A 83 5.91 -6.91 -10.66
CA GLY A 83 4.70 -6.64 -9.87
C GLY A 83 3.50 -6.26 -10.75
N PHE A 84 3.75 -5.48 -11.81
CA PHE A 84 2.74 -5.13 -12.80
C PHE A 84 2.22 -6.35 -13.57
N LEU A 85 3.12 -7.22 -14.06
CA LEU A 85 2.73 -8.46 -14.75
C LEU A 85 1.90 -9.39 -13.85
N LEU A 86 2.36 -9.63 -12.62
CA LEU A 86 1.74 -10.59 -11.71
C LEU A 86 0.42 -10.12 -11.12
N ARG A 87 0.23 -8.80 -10.90
CA ARG A 87 -0.97 -8.28 -10.23
C ARG A 87 -1.95 -7.59 -11.16
N PHE A 88 -1.45 -6.82 -12.13
CA PHE A 88 -2.33 -6.06 -13.03
C PHE A 88 -2.71 -6.90 -14.24
N ILE A 89 -1.72 -7.36 -15.01
CA ILE A 89 -1.97 -8.11 -16.24
C ILE A 89 -2.70 -9.43 -15.96
N ALA A 90 -2.37 -10.12 -14.87
CA ALA A 90 -3.06 -11.35 -14.47
C ALA A 90 -4.56 -11.17 -14.16
N ARG A 91 -4.99 -9.96 -13.81
CA ARG A 91 -6.41 -9.62 -13.51
C ARG A 91 -7.19 -9.13 -14.72
N LEU A 92 -6.52 -8.83 -15.84
CA LEU A 92 -7.20 -8.41 -17.05
C LEU A 92 -7.83 -9.62 -17.78
N PRO A 93 -9.01 -9.46 -18.39
CA PRO A 93 -9.60 -10.52 -19.19
C PRO A 93 -8.67 -10.92 -20.34
N LYS A 94 -8.24 -12.20 -20.38
CA LYS A 94 -7.30 -12.70 -21.41
C LYS A 94 -7.79 -12.46 -22.84
N ALA A 95 -9.11 -12.51 -23.06
CA ALA A 95 -9.72 -12.28 -24.38
C ALA A 95 -9.52 -10.84 -24.91
N GLN A 96 -9.25 -9.87 -24.03
CA GLN A 96 -9.07 -8.46 -24.37
C GLN A 96 -7.59 -8.04 -24.34
N LEU A 97 -6.69 -8.97 -23.99
CA LEU A 97 -5.27 -8.70 -23.81
C LEU A 97 -4.45 -9.31 -24.94
N ARG A 98 -3.72 -8.45 -25.68
CA ARG A 98 -2.68 -8.89 -26.60
C ARG A 98 -1.32 -8.51 -26.04
N ARG A 99 -0.51 -9.51 -25.68
CA ARG A 99 0.86 -9.33 -25.20
C ARG A 99 1.85 -9.46 -26.35
N LEU A 100 2.76 -8.51 -26.44
CA LEU A 100 3.93 -8.54 -27.32
C LEU A 100 5.17 -8.29 -26.45
N GLU A 101 6.31 -8.86 -26.85
CA GLU A 101 7.57 -8.73 -26.10
C GLU A 101 8.70 -8.36 -27.06
N LEU A 102 9.51 -7.39 -26.66
CA LEU A 102 10.70 -6.96 -27.38
C LEU A 102 11.93 -7.41 -26.59
N THR A 103 12.73 -8.30 -27.19
CA THR A 103 13.91 -8.87 -26.55
C THR A 103 15.22 -8.48 -27.24
N LEU A 104 15.16 -7.98 -28.47
CA LEU A 104 16.34 -7.61 -29.24
C LEU A 104 16.81 -6.19 -28.83
N PRO A 105 18.03 -6.01 -28.30
CA PRO A 105 18.56 -4.70 -27.99
C PRO A 105 18.81 -3.89 -29.28
N VAL A 106 18.55 -2.58 -29.21
CA VAL A 106 18.77 -1.65 -30.34
C VAL A 106 20.14 -0.95 -30.25
N ARG A 107 20.70 -0.86 -29.04
CA ARG A 107 21.94 -0.08 -28.77
C ARG A 107 23.22 -0.92 -28.83
N TRP A 108 23.12 -2.23 -28.67
CA TRP A 108 24.24 -3.17 -28.71
C TRP A 108 23.78 -4.48 -29.36
N ALA A 109 24.74 -5.38 -29.65
CA ALA A 109 24.46 -6.67 -30.26
C ALA A 109 23.82 -7.64 -29.26
N SER A 110 23.02 -8.58 -29.77
CA SER A 110 22.49 -9.66 -28.94
C SER A 110 23.65 -10.52 -28.38
N GLY A 111 23.58 -10.90 -27.10
CA GLY A 111 24.61 -11.68 -26.44
C GLY A 111 25.82 -10.86 -25.95
N ASP A 112 25.63 -9.56 -25.69
CA ASP A 112 26.66 -8.71 -25.14
C ASP A 112 27.13 -9.21 -23.76
N CYS A 113 28.45 -9.41 -23.62
CA CYS A 113 29.04 -9.97 -22.39
C CYS A 113 28.91 -9.03 -21.18
N LEU A 114 28.91 -7.71 -21.41
CA LEU A 114 28.76 -6.72 -20.34
C LEU A 114 27.32 -6.70 -19.83
N GLU A 115 26.33 -6.80 -20.73
CA GLU A 115 24.93 -6.98 -20.35
C GLU A 115 24.74 -8.23 -19.48
N ALA A 116 25.24 -9.39 -19.94
CA ALA A 116 25.14 -10.63 -19.19
C ALA A 116 25.83 -10.55 -17.81
N TRP A 117 27.01 -9.92 -17.76
CA TRP A 117 27.73 -9.70 -16.50
C TRP A 117 26.95 -8.77 -15.54
N LEU A 118 26.41 -7.65 -16.03
CA LEU A 118 25.61 -6.72 -15.23
C LEU A 118 24.35 -7.37 -14.69
N GLU A 119 23.62 -8.11 -15.53
CA GLU A 119 22.40 -8.81 -15.13
C GLU A 119 22.66 -9.86 -14.06
N SER A 120 23.74 -10.64 -14.21
CA SER A 120 24.13 -11.66 -13.23
C SER A 120 24.60 -11.05 -11.91
N THR A 121 25.38 -9.96 -11.97
CA THR A 121 25.98 -9.32 -10.79
C THR A 121 24.94 -8.58 -9.95
N LEU A 122 23.98 -7.93 -10.60
CA LEU A 122 22.93 -7.16 -9.93
C LEU A 122 21.63 -7.96 -9.75
N LEU A 123 21.62 -9.24 -10.12
CA LEU A 123 20.47 -10.15 -10.05
C LEU A 123 19.20 -9.55 -10.69
N LEU A 124 19.37 -8.92 -11.86
CA LEU A 124 18.29 -8.15 -12.52
C LEU A 124 17.24 -9.04 -13.19
N LYS A 125 17.61 -10.28 -13.50
CA LYS A 125 16.69 -11.27 -14.04
C LYS A 125 16.02 -11.98 -12.87
N PRO A 126 14.67 -12.01 -12.83
CA PRO A 126 13.97 -12.80 -11.84
C PRO A 126 14.30 -14.26 -12.10
N VAL A 127 15.08 -14.88 -11.21
CA VAL A 127 15.16 -16.32 -11.15
C VAL A 127 13.77 -16.78 -10.74
N SER A 128 13.09 -17.50 -11.63
CA SER A 128 11.83 -18.15 -11.26
C SER A 128 12.16 -19.03 -10.08
N ALA A 129 11.75 -18.63 -8.87
CA ALA A 129 11.90 -19.46 -7.69
C ALA A 129 11.21 -20.77 -8.06
N SER A 130 12.00 -21.83 -8.24
CA SER A 130 11.49 -23.14 -8.59
C SER A 130 10.48 -23.49 -7.52
N ILE A 131 9.20 -23.56 -7.90
CA ILE A 131 8.14 -23.94 -6.98
C ILE A 131 8.51 -25.34 -6.50
N PRO A 132 8.77 -25.54 -5.19
CA PRO A 132 9.14 -26.86 -4.68
C PRO A 132 8.10 -27.89 -5.13
N MET A 133 8.53 -29.06 -5.64
CA MET A 133 7.60 -30.12 -6.07
C MET A 133 6.64 -30.58 -4.95
N ASP A 134 7.04 -30.40 -3.68
CA ASP A 134 6.26 -30.71 -2.48
C ASP A 134 5.47 -29.49 -1.92
N ALA A 135 5.34 -28.40 -2.68
CA ALA A 135 4.66 -27.17 -2.26
C ALA A 135 3.28 -27.47 -1.66
N GLY A 136 3.09 -27.13 -0.39
CA GLY A 136 1.84 -27.32 0.35
C GLY A 136 1.64 -28.72 0.99
N ARG A 137 2.50 -29.72 0.73
CA ARG A 137 2.42 -31.05 1.39
C ARG A 137 3.15 -31.12 2.73
N ARG A 138 4.25 -30.39 2.89
CA ARG A 138 4.97 -30.31 4.17
C ARG A 138 4.30 -29.24 5.04
N LYS A 139 3.86 -29.63 6.24
CA LYS A 139 3.22 -28.70 7.20
C LYS A 139 4.19 -27.97 8.11
N SER A 140 5.48 -28.30 8.08
CA SER A 140 6.49 -27.74 8.98
C SER A 140 7.60 -27.04 8.20
N CYS A 141 7.91 -25.81 8.60
CA CYS A 141 9.11 -25.09 8.19
C CYS A 141 10.02 -24.86 9.41
N LYS A 142 11.33 -24.80 9.17
CA LYS A 142 12.32 -24.40 10.16
C LYS A 142 12.57 -22.90 10.01
N LEU A 143 12.59 -22.19 11.13
CA LEU A 143 12.89 -20.76 11.18
C LEU A 143 14.35 -20.56 11.58
N ARG A 144 15.02 -19.61 10.93
CA ARG A 144 16.43 -19.28 11.20
C ARG A 144 16.62 -17.77 11.16
N ILE A 145 17.23 -17.22 12.21
CA ILE A 145 17.59 -15.81 12.30
C ILE A 145 19.06 -15.66 11.88
N LEU A 146 19.33 -14.67 11.03
CA LEU A 146 20.64 -14.31 10.52
C LEU A 146 20.86 -12.80 10.65
N ASP A 147 22.12 -12.41 10.77
CA ASP A 147 22.54 -11.03 10.55
C ASP A 147 22.89 -10.79 9.07
N ALA A 148 23.11 -9.53 8.70
CA ALA A 148 23.49 -9.16 7.34
C ALA A 148 24.85 -9.75 6.91
N ALA A 149 25.79 -9.89 7.85
CA ALA A 149 27.12 -10.41 7.55
C ALA A 149 27.08 -11.88 7.11
N ALA A 150 26.27 -12.70 7.78
CA ALA A 150 26.06 -14.10 7.41
C ALA A 150 25.40 -14.24 6.04
N LEU A 151 24.53 -13.30 5.64
CA LEU A 151 23.92 -13.29 4.32
C LEU A 151 24.92 -12.89 3.23
N GLY A 152 25.71 -11.83 3.46
CA GLY A 152 26.75 -11.37 2.54
C GLY A 152 27.85 -12.40 2.29
N GLY A 153 28.15 -13.24 3.29
CA GLY A 153 29.11 -14.35 3.17
C GLY A 153 28.60 -15.56 2.40
N ASN A 154 27.31 -15.61 2.01
CA ASN A 154 26.72 -16.75 1.30
C ASN A 154 25.98 -16.28 0.03
N PRO A 155 26.69 -16.18 -1.11
CA PRO A 155 26.11 -15.69 -2.37
C PRO A 155 24.85 -16.46 -2.81
N GLY A 156 24.84 -17.78 -2.66
CA GLY A 156 23.68 -18.60 -3.06
C GLY A 156 22.45 -18.36 -2.18
N LEU A 157 22.64 -18.09 -0.89
CA LEU A 157 21.54 -17.71 -0.01
C LEU A 157 21.05 -16.28 -0.29
N LEU A 158 21.97 -15.34 -0.52
CA LEU A 158 21.65 -13.97 -0.89
C LEU A 158 20.80 -13.91 -2.18
N GLU A 159 21.18 -14.70 -3.19
CA GLU A 159 20.42 -14.82 -4.44
C GLU A 159 19.01 -15.37 -4.20
N LYS A 160 18.86 -16.43 -3.39
CA LYS A 160 17.54 -16.98 -3.02
C LYS A 160 16.67 -15.97 -2.28
N VAL A 161 17.23 -15.25 -1.31
CA VAL A 161 16.52 -14.20 -0.56
C VAL A 161 16.10 -13.08 -1.51
N TYR A 162 17.00 -12.57 -2.33
CA TYR A 162 16.71 -11.49 -3.28
C TYR A 162 15.67 -11.89 -4.33
N SER A 163 15.75 -13.12 -4.83
CA SER A 163 14.77 -13.69 -5.77
C SER A 163 13.37 -13.83 -5.14
N LEU A 164 13.32 -14.24 -3.87
CA LEU A 164 12.07 -14.28 -3.12
C LEU A 164 11.49 -12.85 -2.94
N MET A 165 12.33 -11.86 -2.64
CA MET A 165 11.90 -10.47 -2.50
C MET A 165 11.36 -9.88 -3.81
N THR A 166 12.02 -10.14 -4.92
CA THR A 166 11.59 -9.68 -6.26
C THR A 166 10.26 -10.32 -6.66
N SER A 167 10.03 -11.59 -6.32
CA SER A 167 8.77 -12.30 -6.66
C SER A 167 7.53 -11.78 -5.91
N ALA A 168 7.70 -11.25 -4.69
CA ALA A 168 6.58 -10.85 -3.82
C ALA A 168 6.28 -9.34 -3.85
N HIS A 169 7.24 -8.50 -4.26
CA HIS A 169 7.15 -7.05 -4.13
C HIS A 169 7.02 -6.30 -5.46
N TYR A 170 6.35 -5.15 -5.38
CA TYR A 170 6.06 -4.29 -6.53
C TYR A 170 7.30 -3.56 -7.09
N ARG A 171 8.37 -3.46 -6.30
CA ARG A 171 9.61 -2.80 -6.71
C ARG A 171 10.82 -3.31 -5.93
N THR A 172 11.86 -3.65 -6.67
CA THR A 172 13.17 -4.04 -6.14
C THR A 172 14.25 -3.34 -6.95
N ARG A 173 15.14 -2.62 -6.29
CA ARG A 173 16.24 -1.90 -6.93
C ARG A 173 17.57 -2.58 -6.58
N PRO A 174 18.63 -2.39 -7.38
CA PRO A 174 19.97 -2.85 -7.02
C PRO A 174 20.46 -2.31 -5.66
N SER A 175 19.98 -1.13 -5.25
CA SER A 175 20.26 -0.59 -3.91
C SER A 175 19.71 -1.46 -2.78
N ASP A 176 18.63 -2.21 -3.01
CA ASP A 176 18.11 -3.15 -2.02
C ASP A 176 19.08 -4.33 -1.82
N LEU A 177 19.72 -4.80 -2.91
CA LEU A 177 20.75 -5.85 -2.83
C LEU A 177 21.94 -5.38 -2.00
N ARG A 178 22.40 -4.14 -2.25
CA ARG A 178 23.44 -3.52 -1.43
C ARG A 178 23.05 -3.43 0.05
N MET A 179 21.80 -3.06 0.35
CA MET A 179 21.32 -3.01 1.74
C MET A 179 21.31 -4.40 2.41
N LEU A 180 21.02 -5.48 1.68
CA LEU A 180 21.09 -6.84 2.22
C LEU A 180 22.51 -7.25 2.61
N MET A 181 23.52 -6.72 1.93
CA MET A 181 24.93 -7.06 2.15
C MET A 181 25.61 -6.15 3.18
N GLU A 182 25.30 -4.86 3.18
CA GLU A 182 26.10 -3.85 3.89
C GLU A 182 25.44 -3.29 5.16
N ASN A 183 24.14 -3.53 5.40
CA ASN A 183 23.44 -2.87 6.51
C ASN A 183 23.63 -3.62 7.85
N PRO A 184 24.40 -3.08 8.83
CA PRO A 184 24.64 -3.75 10.11
C PRO A 184 23.38 -3.79 11.01
N HIS A 185 22.40 -2.93 10.74
CA HIS A 185 21.14 -2.86 11.47
C HIS A 185 20.08 -3.82 10.93
N LEU A 186 20.38 -4.54 9.85
CA LEU A 186 19.46 -5.51 9.27
C LEU A 186 19.50 -6.81 10.07
N ARG A 187 18.32 -7.38 10.29
CA ARG A 187 18.07 -8.73 10.79
C ARG A 187 17.23 -9.47 9.76
N VAL A 188 17.59 -10.71 9.50
CA VAL A 188 16.95 -11.54 8.47
C VAL A 188 16.40 -12.78 9.14
N ILE A 189 15.12 -13.06 8.94
CA ILE A 189 14.50 -14.30 9.41
C ILE A 189 14.05 -15.09 8.20
N LEU A 190 14.53 -16.32 8.09
CA LEU A 190 14.23 -17.24 6.99
C LEU A 190 13.27 -18.32 7.47
N ALA A 191 12.36 -18.74 6.60
CA ALA A 191 11.60 -19.97 6.75
C ALA A 191 12.01 -20.97 5.65
N GLU A 192 12.45 -22.15 6.06
CA GLU A 192 13.00 -23.18 5.18
C GLU A 192 12.17 -24.47 5.30
N ALA A 193 11.74 -25.03 4.16
CA ALA A 193 11.04 -26.32 4.09
C ALA A 193 11.98 -27.39 3.53
N GLY A 194 12.85 -27.95 4.37
CA GLY A 194 13.97 -28.78 3.92
C GLY A 194 15.08 -27.90 3.35
N SER A 195 15.42 -28.04 2.07
CA SER A 195 16.45 -27.23 1.38
C SER A 195 15.93 -25.93 0.77
N ASP A 196 14.61 -25.76 0.74
CA ASP A 196 13.96 -24.70 -0.01
C ASP A 196 13.62 -23.52 0.90
N LEU A 197 14.03 -22.32 0.48
CA LEU A 197 13.65 -21.07 1.14
C LEU A 197 12.24 -20.70 0.69
N ILE A 198 11.29 -20.69 1.62
CA ILE A 198 9.87 -20.46 1.31
C ILE A 198 9.35 -19.10 1.78
N ALA A 199 9.98 -18.50 2.78
CA ALA A 199 9.62 -17.19 3.27
C ALA A 199 10.82 -16.46 3.88
N VAL A 200 10.75 -15.12 3.91
CA VAL A 200 11.75 -14.26 4.53
C VAL A 200 11.09 -13.03 5.15
N ALA A 201 11.61 -12.58 6.28
CA ALA A 201 11.33 -11.27 6.87
C ALA A 201 12.64 -10.50 7.04
N LEU A 202 12.64 -9.25 6.59
CA LEU A 202 13.74 -8.29 6.72
C LEU A 202 13.34 -7.23 7.73
N LEU A 203 14.09 -7.11 8.81
CA LEU A 203 13.84 -6.16 9.90
C LEU A 203 15.03 -5.22 10.05
N ASN A 204 14.78 -3.92 10.27
CA ASN A 204 15.82 -2.96 10.60
C ASN A 204 15.68 -2.49 12.04
N VAL A 205 16.80 -2.39 12.74
CA VAL A 205 16.88 -1.67 14.00
C VAL A 205 16.67 -0.18 13.75
N GLU A 206 15.72 0.41 14.49
CA GLU A 206 15.37 1.83 14.42
C GLU A 206 15.21 2.44 15.83
N GLY A 207 15.09 3.77 15.88
CA GLY A 207 15.08 4.57 17.11
C GLY A 207 16.40 4.63 17.88
N GLY A 208 16.33 4.84 19.20
CA GLY A 208 17.50 5.10 20.05
C GLY A 208 18.12 6.49 19.89
N LEU A 209 17.32 7.48 19.45
CA LEU A 209 17.79 8.85 19.27
C LEU A 209 17.87 9.58 20.62
N ASP A 210 18.81 10.51 20.74
CA ASP A 210 18.86 11.37 21.92
C ASP A 210 17.64 12.31 21.98
N ARG A 211 17.41 12.87 23.17
CA ARG A 211 16.24 13.70 23.44
C ARG A 211 16.22 14.95 22.56
N GLU A 212 17.36 15.62 22.37
CA GLU A 212 17.48 16.84 21.56
C GLU A 212 17.10 16.58 20.10
N LEU A 213 17.61 15.49 19.52
CA LEU A 213 17.32 15.08 18.16
C LEU A 213 15.86 14.68 17.99
N CYS A 214 15.23 14.04 18.99
CA CYS A 214 13.79 13.79 18.97
C CYS A 214 13.00 15.11 18.86
N GLU A 215 13.40 16.15 19.59
CA GLU A 215 12.73 17.47 19.48
C GLU A 215 12.92 18.10 18.11
N GLN A 216 14.13 18.04 17.55
CA GLN A 216 14.42 18.57 16.22
C GLN A 216 13.63 17.81 15.12
N VAL A 217 13.47 16.49 15.26
CA VAL A 217 12.63 15.67 14.37
C VAL A 217 11.16 16.05 14.53
N TYR A 218 10.67 16.21 15.77
CA TYR A 218 9.29 16.62 16.05
C TYR A 218 8.97 18.00 15.47
N LEU A 219 9.91 18.94 15.56
CA LEU A 219 9.79 20.28 14.98
C LEU A 219 9.99 20.31 13.46
N GLY A 220 10.35 19.19 12.83
CA GLY A 220 10.62 19.10 11.40
C GLY A 220 11.90 19.81 10.94
N THR A 221 12.78 20.22 11.86
CA THR A 221 14.03 20.92 11.54
C THR A 221 15.14 19.97 11.12
N ARG A 222 15.06 18.70 11.54
CA ARG A 222 15.99 17.63 11.14
C ARG A 222 15.29 16.37 10.70
N ARG A 223 15.94 15.66 9.78
CA ARG A 223 15.54 14.33 9.31
C ARG A 223 16.77 13.41 9.20
N PRO A 224 17.13 12.71 10.29
CA PRO A 224 18.21 11.73 10.28
C PRO A 224 18.05 10.69 9.16
N ARG A 225 19.17 10.16 8.66
CA ARG A 225 19.14 9.04 7.72
C ARG A 225 18.77 7.75 8.46
N GLY A 226 17.89 6.93 7.89
CA GLY A 226 17.39 5.70 8.54
C GLY A 226 16.17 5.96 9.42
N HIS A 227 15.87 5.08 10.38
CA HIS A 227 14.86 5.27 11.43
C HIS A 227 13.48 5.73 10.92
N LEU A 228 12.97 5.15 9.82
CA LEU A 228 11.78 5.63 9.13
C LEU A 228 10.53 5.64 10.02
N LEU A 229 10.25 4.53 10.71
CA LEU A 229 9.05 4.39 11.53
C LEU A 229 9.15 5.22 12.80
N ALA A 230 10.31 5.18 13.46
CA ALA A 230 10.60 5.99 14.64
C ALA A 230 10.40 7.50 14.35
N GLN A 231 10.97 8.00 13.25
CA GLN A 231 10.79 9.39 12.85
C GLN A 231 9.36 9.70 12.41
N MET A 232 8.66 8.77 11.76
CA MET A 232 7.27 8.96 11.33
C MET A 232 6.34 9.12 12.54
N ILE A 233 6.49 8.29 13.57
CA ILE A 233 5.68 8.39 14.79
C ILE A 233 5.98 9.69 15.52
N THR A 234 7.27 10.05 15.63
CA THR A 234 7.66 11.31 16.25
C THR A 234 7.16 12.54 15.50
N ALA A 235 7.50 12.68 14.23
CA ALA A 235 7.20 13.90 13.48
C ALA A 235 5.73 14.00 13.06
N HIS A 236 5.06 12.89 12.77
CA HIS A 236 3.73 12.92 12.12
C HIS A 236 2.60 12.37 13.00
N ALA A 237 2.85 11.36 13.84
CA ALA A 237 1.79 10.80 14.71
C ALA A 237 1.57 11.63 15.99
N GLY A 238 2.59 12.41 16.39
CA GLY A 238 2.49 13.40 17.46
C GLY A 238 3.13 12.97 18.78
N ASP A 239 3.87 11.87 18.82
CA ASP A 239 4.60 11.44 20.01
C ASP A 239 6.05 11.96 20.00
N LYS A 240 6.24 13.11 20.65
CA LYS A 240 7.47 13.91 20.63
C LYS A 240 8.75 13.14 20.92
N TYR A 241 8.72 12.10 21.76
CA TYR A 241 9.93 11.40 22.19
C TYR A 241 10.00 9.94 21.73
N PHE A 242 9.05 9.50 20.89
CA PHE A 242 8.99 8.10 20.46
C PHE A 242 10.29 7.58 19.81
N ALA A 243 11.00 8.40 19.03
CA ALA A 243 12.23 7.99 18.38
C ALA A 243 13.39 7.69 19.35
N GLY A 244 13.23 7.98 20.65
CA GLY A 244 14.14 7.57 21.71
C GLY A 244 14.09 6.06 22.02
N TYR A 245 12.93 5.42 21.84
CA TYR A 245 12.80 3.96 22.02
C TYR A 245 13.51 3.20 20.91
N ARG A 246 14.07 2.03 21.22
CA ARG A 246 14.76 1.16 20.28
C ARG A 246 13.81 0.06 19.83
N GLY A 247 13.59 -0.07 18.53
CA GLY A 247 12.68 -1.10 18.01
C GLY A 247 13.12 -1.71 16.70
N LEU A 248 12.37 -2.73 16.28
CA LEU A 248 12.56 -3.40 15.00
C LEU A 248 11.45 -3.02 14.03
N ARG A 249 11.81 -2.39 12.92
CA ARG A 249 10.88 -2.17 11.81
C ARG A 249 10.95 -3.32 10.83
N VAL A 250 9.84 -4.02 10.62
CA VAL A 250 9.68 -4.94 9.50
C VAL A 250 9.71 -4.13 8.21
N GLN A 251 10.83 -4.19 7.50
CA GLN A 251 11.03 -3.49 6.23
C GLN A 251 10.31 -4.24 5.11
N ARG A 252 10.40 -5.57 5.10
CA ARG A 252 9.74 -6.42 4.12
C ARG A 252 9.44 -7.79 4.72
N ILE A 253 8.37 -8.41 4.24
CA ILE A 253 8.03 -9.80 4.51
C ILE A 253 7.49 -10.42 3.22
N ALA A 254 7.99 -11.59 2.86
CA ALA A 254 7.64 -12.30 1.64
C ALA A 254 7.45 -13.78 1.91
N VAL A 255 6.36 -14.35 1.40
CA VAL A 255 6.05 -15.78 1.43
C VAL A 255 5.74 -16.22 -0.01
N LEU A 256 6.36 -17.32 -0.45
CA LEU A 256 6.07 -17.93 -1.75
C LEU A 256 4.58 -18.23 -1.88
N GLU A 257 4.00 -17.96 -3.04
CA GLU A 257 2.56 -18.05 -3.29
C GLU A 257 1.92 -19.38 -2.85
N PRO A 258 2.49 -20.57 -3.14
CA PRO A 258 1.90 -21.85 -2.72
C PRO A 258 1.89 -22.08 -1.19
N TRP A 259 2.64 -21.28 -0.44
CA TRP A 259 2.80 -21.38 1.01
C TRP A 259 2.06 -20.27 1.77
N ARG A 260 1.37 -19.38 1.04
CA ARG A 260 0.57 -18.32 1.66
C ARG A 260 -0.65 -18.90 2.38
N ARG A 261 -1.17 -18.13 3.34
CA ARG A 261 -2.35 -18.50 4.17
C ARG A 261 -2.18 -19.78 5.01
N MET A 262 -0.96 -20.33 5.11
CA MET A 262 -0.62 -21.46 6.00
C MET A 262 -0.04 -21.02 7.36
N GLY A 263 -0.10 -19.72 7.69
CA GLY A 263 0.42 -19.18 8.96
C GLY A 263 1.92 -18.86 9.00
N ILE A 264 2.70 -19.15 7.94
CA ILE A 264 4.16 -18.92 7.92
C ILE A 264 4.54 -17.46 8.13
N GLY A 265 3.80 -16.52 7.53
CA GLY A 265 4.04 -15.09 7.74
C GLY A 265 3.87 -14.68 9.20
N ARG A 266 2.88 -15.25 9.89
CA ARG A 266 2.66 -15.02 11.32
C ARG A 266 3.79 -15.61 12.16
N GLN A 267 4.23 -16.83 11.85
CA GLN A 267 5.37 -17.47 12.53
C GLN A 267 6.67 -16.66 12.40
N LEU A 268 6.92 -16.05 11.23
CA LEU A 268 8.05 -15.14 11.03
C LEU A 268 7.97 -13.92 11.96
N ILE A 269 6.78 -13.32 12.10
CA ILE A 269 6.56 -12.18 12.99
C ILE A 269 6.68 -12.59 14.46
N GLU A 270 6.09 -13.71 14.87
CA GLU A 270 6.20 -14.22 16.25
C GLU A 270 7.66 -14.51 16.63
N THR A 271 8.44 -15.10 15.71
CA THR A 271 9.88 -15.31 15.91
C THR A 271 10.64 -14.00 16.01
N ALA A 272 10.27 -13.01 15.20
CA ALA A 272 10.85 -11.67 15.28
C ALA A 272 10.55 -11.00 16.62
N THR A 273 9.30 -11.09 17.08
CA THR A 273 8.85 -10.55 18.37
C THR A 273 9.62 -11.18 19.52
N GLN A 274 9.72 -12.51 19.57
CA GLN A 274 10.47 -13.19 20.63
C GLN A 274 11.95 -12.77 20.62
N SER A 275 12.58 -12.75 19.45
CA SER A 275 13.98 -12.31 19.33
C SER A 275 14.17 -10.84 19.72
N ALA A 276 13.15 -10.00 19.53
CA ALA A 276 13.17 -8.60 19.92
C ALA A 276 13.14 -8.45 21.44
N GLU A 277 12.26 -9.19 22.10
CA GLU A 277 12.15 -9.26 23.57
C GLU A 277 13.47 -9.74 24.19
N ASP A 278 14.04 -10.83 23.66
CA ASP A 278 15.31 -11.40 24.14
C ASP A 278 16.49 -10.41 24.04
N GLN A 279 16.44 -9.49 23.07
CA GLN A 279 17.45 -8.45 22.85
C GLN A 279 17.15 -7.12 23.56
N GLY A 280 16.03 -7.04 24.29
CA GLY A 280 15.61 -5.83 25.02
C GLY A 280 15.23 -4.67 24.09
N PHE A 281 14.58 -4.96 22.96
CA PHE A 281 13.91 -3.93 22.16
C PHE A 281 12.57 -3.55 22.78
N ASP A 282 12.14 -2.31 22.56
CA ASP A 282 10.91 -1.76 23.13
C ASP A 282 9.68 -2.08 22.28
N TYR A 283 9.85 -2.21 20.95
CA TYR A 283 8.75 -2.46 20.03
C TYR A 283 9.17 -3.22 18.77
N ILE A 284 8.18 -3.81 18.12
CA ILE A 284 8.24 -4.20 16.71
C ILE A 284 7.15 -3.44 15.94
N GLY A 285 7.45 -3.00 14.72
CA GLY A 285 6.50 -2.21 13.94
C GLY A 285 6.69 -2.35 12.43
N ALA A 286 5.76 -1.81 11.67
CA ALA A 286 5.84 -1.80 10.22
C ALA A 286 5.21 -0.53 9.65
N SER A 287 5.61 -0.19 8.42
CA SER A 287 4.92 0.80 7.61
C SER A 287 4.70 0.26 6.22
N PHE A 288 3.46 0.31 5.74
CA PHE A 288 3.04 -0.30 4.48
C PHE A 288 1.92 0.52 3.83
N ALA A 289 1.71 0.33 2.53
CA ALA A 289 0.57 0.92 1.84
C ALA A 289 -0.71 0.19 2.22
N LEU A 290 -1.72 0.92 2.68
CA LEU A 290 -2.99 0.37 3.16
C LEU A 290 -3.69 -0.41 2.04
N ASP A 291 -4.03 -1.67 2.33
CA ASP A 291 -4.92 -2.50 1.53
C ASP A 291 -5.56 -3.56 2.45
N SER A 292 -6.68 -4.13 2.03
CA SER A 292 -7.46 -5.06 2.86
C SER A 292 -6.70 -6.33 3.25
N GLU A 293 -5.82 -6.85 2.38
CA GLU A 293 -5.05 -8.06 2.67
C GLU A 293 -3.93 -7.79 3.69
N SER A 294 -3.20 -6.69 3.51
CA SER A 294 -2.14 -6.27 4.43
C SER A 294 -2.72 -5.94 5.81
N VAL A 295 -3.84 -5.23 5.87
CA VAL A 295 -4.53 -4.92 7.15
C VAL A 295 -4.93 -6.20 7.88
N ALA A 296 -5.56 -7.15 7.18
CA ALA A 296 -5.97 -8.41 7.78
C ALA A 296 -4.76 -9.20 8.32
N PHE A 297 -3.63 -9.18 7.61
CA PHE A 297 -2.40 -9.81 8.05
C PHE A 297 -1.88 -9.18 9.36
N TRP A 298 -1.67 -7.86 9.38
CA TRP A 298 -1.11 -7.18 10.56
C TRP A 298 -2.05 -7.23 11.77
N HIS A 299 -3.37 -7.14 11.56
CA HIS A 299 -4.36 -7.36 12.62
C HIS A 299 -4.25 -8.78 13.20
N SER A 300 -4.04 -9.81 12.37
CA SER A 300 -3.88 -11.20 12.83
C SER A 300 -2.59 -11.48 13.61
N CYS A 301 -1.65 -10.52 13.60
CA CYS A 301 -0.39 -10.57 14.34
C CYS A 301 -0.40 -9.66 15.59
N ASP A 302 -1.56 -9.11 15.94
CA ASP A 302 -1.78 -8.23 17.10
C ASP A 302 -0.97 -6.91 17.03
N PHE A 303 -0.86 -6.33 15.82
CA PHE A 303 -0.30 -5.00 15.65
C PHE A 303 -1.42 -3.96 15.65
N SER A 304 -1.22 -2.89 16.41
CA SER A 304 -2.13 -1.75 16.51
C SER A 304 -1.78 -0.68 15.48
N LEU A 305 -2.80 -0.07 14.87
CA LEU A 305 -2.62 1.12 14.03
C LEU A 305 -2.16 2.29 14.91
N VAL A 306 -1.09 2.98 14.51
CA VAL A 306 -0.55 4.13 15.26
C VAL A 306 -0.44 5.40 14.44
N HIS A 307 -0.48 5.30 13.10
CA HIS A 307 -0.47 6.48 12.23
C HIS A 307 -1.05 6.18 10.85
N ILE A 308 -1.64 7.21 10.24
CA ILE A 308 -2.12 7.21 8.86
C ILE A 308 -1.42 8.38 8.13
N GLY A 309 -0.63 8.05 7.13
CA GLY A 309 0.03 9.04 6.28
C GLY A 309 -0.93 9.60 5.23
N PHE A 310 -0.86 10.91 5.02
CA PHE A 310 -1.72 11.61 4.04
C PHE A 310 -1.20 11.55 2.60
N GLY A 311 0.07 11.20 2.41
CA GLY A 311 0.66 11.05 1.07
C GLY A 311 0.26 9.73 0.41
N LEU A 312 -0.10 9.78 -0.87
CA LEU A 312 -0.27 8.59 -1.68
C LEU A 312 1.09 7.97 -2.02
N GLY A 313 1.20 6.65 -1.86
CA GLY A 313 2.35 5.90 -2.34
C GLY A 313 2.48 6.05 -3.86
N LYS A 314 3.65 6.49 -4.34
CA LYS A 314 3.91 6.76 -5.77
C LYS A 314 3.61 5.58 -6.71
N SER A 315 3.68 4.34 -6.19
CA SER A 315 3.49 3.10 -6.94
C SER A 315 2.21 2.33 -6.55
N SER A 316 1.77 2.41 -5.29
CA SER A 316 0.55 1.72 -4.85
C SER A 316 -0.71 2.52 -5.14
N GLY A 317 -0.63 3.87 -5.11
CA GLY A 317 -1.80 4.74 -5.12
C GLY A 317 -2.60 4.69 -3.82
N ASN A 318 -2.09 4.02 -2.79
CA ASN A 318 -2.72 3.92 -1.47
C ASN A 318 -1.93 4.72 -0.45
N HIS A 319 -2.63 5.19 0.59
CA HIS A 319 -2.04 5.86 1.74
C HIS A 319 -1.15 4.91 2.53
N SER A 320 -0.03 5.40 3.06
CA SER A 320 0.80 4.61 3.97
C SER A 320 0.21 4.61 5.37
N VAL A 321 0.20 3.47 6.03
CA VAL A 321 -0.10 3.36 7.46
C VAL A 321 1.11 2.86 8.24
N ALA A 322 1.15 3.18 9.53
CA ALA A 322 2.13 2.64 10.47
C ALA A 322 1.43 1.84 11.56
N VAL A 323 2.02 0.70 11.89
CA VAL A 323 1.50 -0.22 12.89
C VAL A 323 2.60 -0.60 13.87
N LEU A 324 2.22 -0.86 15.12
CA LEU A 324 3.13 -1.13 16.22
C LEU A 324 2.60 -2.26 17.10
N ARG A 325 3.52 -3.07 17.61
CA ARG A 325 3.31 -3.94 18.76
C ARG A 325 4.39 -3.61 19.79
N SER A 326 3.95 -3.19 20.96
CA SER A 326 4.75 -2.94 22.15
C SER A 326 5.31 -4.26 22.69
N LEU A 327 6.49 -4.17 23.30
CA LEU A 327 7.16 -5.25 24.03
C LEU A 327 7.33 -4.89 25.52
N ASN A 328 6.85 -3.72 25.93
CA ASN A 328 6.89 -3.22 27.29
C ASN A 328 5.63 -2.42 27.62
N GLN A 329 5.35 -2.28 28.92
CA GLN A 329 4.14 -1.64 29.42
C GLN A 329 4.09 -0.13 29.13
N GLU A 330 5.26 0.53 29.11
CA GLU A 330 5.34 1.97 28.85
C GLU A 330 4.81 2.30 27.45
N LEU A 331 5.18 1.50 26.44
CA LEU A 331 4.73 1.72 25.07
C LEU A 331 3.27 1.33 24.83
N ASP A 332 2.67 0.49 25.67
CA ASP A 332 1.21 0.24 25.60
C ASP A 332 0.43 1.56 25.78
N ASP A 333 0.80 2.37 26.78
CA ASP A 333 0.16 3.64 27.05
C ASP A 333 0.33 4.64 25.89
N HIS A 334 1.48 4.58 25.21
CA HIS A 334 1.74 5.40 24.02
C HIS A 334 0.87 4.96 22.83
N ILE A 335 0.72 3.64 22.62
CA ILE A 335 -0.17 3.09 21.58
C ILE A 335 -1.62 3.52 21.84
N ILE A 336 -2.09 3.49 23.08
CA ILE A 336 -3.44 3.93 23.46
C ILE A 336 -3.64 5.41 23.09
N LYS A 337 -2.72 6.29 23.53
CA LYS A 337 -2.79 7.73 23.21
C LYS A 337 -2.79 8.00 21.70
N LEU A 338 -1.98 7.27 20.93
CA LEU A 338 -1.94 7.41 19.48
C LEU A 338 -3.24 6.93 18.82
N ASN A 339 -3.84 5.84 19.32
CA ASN A 339 -5.14 5.38 18.85
C ASN A 339 -6.25 6.38 19.18
N ASP A 340 -6.28 6.93 20.39
CA ASP A 340 -7.27 7.95 20.77
C ASP A 340 -7.21 9.17 19.85
N ARG A 341 -6.00 9.61 19.48
CA ARG A 341 -5.81 10.67 18.48
C ARG A 341 -6.38 10.28 17.12
N ILE A 342 -6.18 9.03 16.67
CA ILE A 342 -6.78 8.57 15.42
C ILE A 342 -8.31 8.62 15.53
N GLN A 343 -8.90 8.14 16.64
CA GLN A 343 -10.36 8.20 16.86
C GLN A 343 -10.88 9.64 16.80
N GLU A 344 -10.16 10.59 17.38
CA GLU A 344 -10.55 11.99 17.42
C GLU A 344 -10.47 12.67 16.03
N TYR A 345 -9.36 12.51 15.31
CA TYR A 345 -9.09 13.27 14.10
C TYR A 345 -9.53 12.58 12.80
N LEU A 346 -9.76 11.27 12.81
CA LEU A 346 -10.11 10.51 11.61
C LEU A 346 -11.32 11.07 10.84
N PRO A 347 -12.42 11.52 11.49
CA PRO A 347 -13.54 12.14 10.78
C PRO A 347 -13.12 13.38 9.96
N VAL A 348 -12.25 14.22 10.51
CA VAL A 348 -11.73 15.41 9.81
C VAL A 348 -10.78 15.00 8.68
N TRP A 349 -9.90 14.03 8.93
CA TRP A 349 -8.97 13.54 7.92
C TRP A 349 -9.69 12.94 6.72
N LEU A 350 -10.75 12.16 6.93
CA LEU A 350 -11.56 11.57 5.85
C LEU A 350 -12.31 12.60 5.01
N CYS A 351 -12.61 13.78 5.57
CA CYS A 351 -13.21 14.88 4.82
C CYS A 351 -12.21 15.73 4.03
N GLN A 352 -10.93 15.72 4.41
CA GLN A 352 -9.93 16.66 3.88
C GLN A 352 -8.77 15.89 3.22
N PHE A 353 -7.86 15.37 4.03
CA PHE A 353 -6.59 14.80 3.57
C PHE A 353 -6.73 13.39 2.98
N LEU A 354 -7.78 12.66 3.37
CA LEU A 354 -8.07 11.29 2.98
C LEU A 354 -9.39 11.18 2.17
N GLN A 355 -9.93 12.31 1.69
CA GLN A 355 -11.20 12.35 0.94
C GLN A 355 -11.17 11.49 -0.34
N ALA A 356 -10.01 11.39 -0.98
CA ALA A 356 -9.80 10.59 -2.18
C ALA A 356 -9.49 9.11 -1.90
N MET A 357 -9.44 8.68 -0.63
CA MET A 357 -9.20 7.28 -0.28
C MET A 357 -10.30 6.38 -0.88
N ASP A 358 -9.90 5.24 -1.45
CA ASP A 358 -10.83 4.25 -1.98
C ASP A 358 -11.80 3.72 -0.90
N VAL A 359 -13.04 3.42 -1.30
CA VAL A 359 -14.11 2.98 -0.41
C VAL A 359 -13.71 1.74 0.40
N ALA A 360 -13.09 0.75 -0.24
CA ALA A 360 -12.69 -0.48 0.44
C ALA A 360 -11.59 -0.21 1.48
N ASN A 361 -10.68 0.74 1.20
CA ASN A 361 -9.63 1.14 2.12
C ASN A 361 -10.18 1.91 3.33
N VAL A 362 -11.21 2.75 3.15
CA VAL A 362 -11.88 3.43 4.28
C VAL A 362 -12.54 2.40 5.20
N VAL A 363 -13.25 1.42 4.66
CA VAL A 363 -13.87 0.34 5.45
C VAL A 363 -12.80 -0.46 6.20
N ALA A 364 -11.72 -0.86 5.50
CA ALA A 364 -10.61 -1.58 6.12
C ALA A 364 -9.97 -0.78 7.26
N LEU A 365 -9.81 0.54 7.08
CA LEU A 365 -9.26 1.43 8.09
C LEU A 365 -10.16 1.52 9.33
N LEU A 366 -11.47 1.75 9.14
CA LEU A 366 -12.45 1.86 10.22
C LEU A 366 -12.53 0.58 11.06
N ASN A 367 -12.53 -0.58 10.39
CA ASN A 367 -12.51 -1.88 11.05
C ASN A 367 -11.21 -2.08 11.83
N TYR A 368 -10.08 -1.67 11.25
CA TYR A 368 -8.77 -1.90 11.85
C TYR A 368 -8.53 -1.06 13.10
N CYS A 369 -8.92 0.22 13.08
CA CYS A 369 -8.86 1.07 14.27
C CYS A 369 -10.04 0.86 15.22
N ARG A 370 -10.99 -0.04 14.88
CA ARG A 370 -12.24 -0.27 15.63
C ARG A 370 -12.91 1.04 16.00
N PHE A 371 -13.19 1.86 14.98
CA PHE A 371 -13.66 3.22 15.19
C PHE A 371 -14.90 3.27 16.10
N ASN A 372 -14.79 3.90 17.27
CA ASN A 372 -15.82 3.85 18.31
C ASN A 372 -15.95 5.20 19.04
N PRO A 373 -16.60 6.19 18.41
CA PRO A 373 -16.82 7.49 19.01
C PRO A 373 -17.88 7.41 20.12
N VAL A 374 -17.78 8.30 21.10
CA VAL A 374 -18.87 8.55 22.03
C VAL A 374 -19.91 9.42 21.32
N LEU A 375 -21.14 8.91 21.19
CA LEU A 375 -22.28 9.63 20.65
C LEU A 375 -23.20 10.09 21.79
N SER A 376 -23.52 11.37 21.81
CA SER A 376 -24.48 11.93 22.77
C SER A 376 -25.94 11.60 22.39
N THR A 377 -26.87 11.81 23.31
CA THR A 377 -28.32 11.69 23.00
C THR A 377 -28.73 12.65 21.88
N MET A 378 -28.21 13.89 21.90
CA MET A 378 -28.43 14.86 20.83
C MET A 378 -27.94 14.32 19.48
N ASP A 379 -26.75 13.70 19.43
CA ASP A 379 -26.21 13.11 18.21
C ASP A 379 -27.15 12.05 17.62
N LEU A 380 -27.65 11.16 18.48
CA LEU A 380 -28.57 10.10 18.10
C LEU A 380 -29.93 10.65 17.63
N ASP A 381 -30.45 11.67 18.29
CA ASP A 381 -31.68 12.36 17.88
C ASP A 381 -31.54 13.01 16.49
N GLU A 382 -30.37 13.61 16.19
CA GLU A 382 -30.09 14.16 14.87
C GLU A 382 -30.03 13.08 13.79
N VAL A 383 -29.36 11.96 14.08
CA VAL A 383 -29.29 10.80 13.18
C VAL A 383 -30.68 10.24 12.92
N HIS A 384 -31.50 10.09 13.96
CA HIS A 384 -32.88 9.62 13.83
C HIS A 384 -33.74 10.60 13.00
N ALA A 385 -33.63 11.91 13.25
CA ALA A 385 -34.33 12.94 12.48
C ALA A 385 -33.92 12.97 11.00
N PHE A 386 -32.69 12.57 10.68
CA PHE A 386 -32.25 12.34 9.31
C PHE A 386 -32.81 11.03 8.73
N ALA A 387 -32.65 9.91 9.42
CA ALA A 387 -33.01 8.58 8.90
C ALA A 387 -34.53 8.39 8.73
N CYS A 388 -35.31 8.86 9.71
CA CYS A 388 -36.76 8.67 9.79
C CYS A 388 -37.57 9.92 9.44
N GLY A 389 -36.92 11.09 9.35
CA GLY A 389 -37.56 12.36 9.07
C GLY A 389 -37.01 13.06 7.83
N HIS A 390 -37.04 14.39 7.84
CA HIS A 390 -36.63 15.25 6.72
C HIS A 390 -35.47 16.20 7.06
N LYS A 391 -34.75 16.01 8.18
CA LYS A 391 -33.61 16.87 8.56
C LYS A 391 -32.57 16.94 7.44
N GLY A 392 -32.10 18.15 7.10
CA GLY A 392 -31.12 18.35 6.03
C GLY A 392 -29.78 17.68 6.34
N PHE A 393 -29.10 17.12 5.33
CA PHE A 393 -27.83 16.40 5.51
C PHE A 393 -26.77 17.28 6.17
N GLU A 394 -26.64 18.52 5.69
CA GLU A 394 -25.66 19.48 6.15
C GLU A 394 -25.88 19.90 7.61
N LEU A 395 -27.11 19.82 8.10
CA LEU A 395 -27.49 20.19 9.47
C LEU A 395 -27.16 19.11 10.51
N CYS A 396 -26.91 17.87 10.09
CA CYS A 396 -26.62 16.75 10.98
C CYS A 396 -25.33 15.99 10.59
N PHE A 397 -24.53 16.56 9.68
CA PHE A 397 -23.38 15.85 9.11
C PHE A 397 -22.39 15.38 10.19
N GLY A 398 -22.06 16.20 11.18
CA GLY A 398 -21.09 15.85 12.22
C GLY A 398 -21.52 14.66 13.09
N SER A 399 -22.80 14.52 13.40
CA SER A 399 -23.34 13.37 14.16
C SER A 399 -23.54 12.16 13.25
N LEU A 400 -24.02 12.38 12.02
CA LEU A 400 -24.22 11.34 11.02
C LEU A 400 -22.91 10.66 10.62
N GLN A 401 -21.85 11.43 10.39
CA GLN A 401 -20.55 10.91 9.98
C GLN A 401 -19.99 9.96 11.04
N ARG A 402 -19.94 10.41 12.31
CA ARG A 402 -19.46 9.59 13.44
C ARG A 402 -20.29 8.33 13.62
N PHE A 403 -21.61 8.42 13.53
CA PHE A 403 -22.52 7.28 13.62
C PHE A 403 -22.28 6.26 12.50
N VAL A 404 -22.22 6.71 11.24
CA VAL A 404 -22.00 5.82 10.10
C VAL A 404 -20.63 5.15 10.19
N MET A 405 -19.58 5.90 10.55
CA MET A 405 -18.24 5.35 10.75
C MET A 405 -18.22 4.28 11.84
N GLN A 406 -18.90 4.50 12.98
CA GLN A 406 -19.01 3.54 14.07
C GLN A 406 -19.72 2.26 13.62
N LYS A 407 -20.87 2.40 12.94
CA LYS A 407 -21.64 1.23 12.46
C LYS A 407 -20.83 0.44 11.42
N ILE A 408 -20.14 1.11 10.50
CA ILE A 408 -19.24 0.43 9.54
C ILE A 408 -18.16 -0.36 10.28
N ALA A 409 -17.51 0.23 11.28
CA ALA A 409 -16.47 -0.43 12.07
C ALA A 409 -16.96 -1.67 12.84
N SER A 410 -18.26 -1.74 13.15
CA SER A 410 -18.88 -2.89 13.83
C SER A 410 -19.41 -3.97 12.88
N LEU A 411 -19.48 -3.71 11.58
CA LEU A 411 -20.01 -4.69 10.63
C LEU A 411 -19.02 -5.85 10.40
N PRO A 412 -19.51 -7.06 10.12
CA PRO A 412 -18.66 -8.17 9.70
C PRO A 412 -17.83 -7.81 8.46
N ALA A 413 -16.59 -8.29 8.43
CA ALA A 413 -15.70 -8.12 7.29
C ALA A 413 -16.35 -8.70 6.02
N GLY A 414 -16.34 -7.93 4.93
CA GLY A 414 -16.94 -8.33 3.65
C GLY A 414 -18.41 -7.96 3.46
N THR A 415 -19.03 -7.25 4.43
CA THR A 415 -20.38 -6.69 4.24
C THR A 415 -20.39 -5.73 3.06
N GLU A 416 -21.26 -5.96 2.07
CA GLU A 416 -21.42 -5.05 0.94
C GLU A 416 -22.09 -3.75 1.41
N LEU A 417 -21.40 -2.64 1.18
CA LEU A 417 -21.88 -1.30 1.52
C LEU A 417 -22.08 -0.50 0.25
N HIS A 418 -23.18 0.24 0.21
CA HIS A 418 -23.41 1.18 -0.88
C HIS A 418 -22.31 2.27 -0.86
N PRO A 419 -21.61 2.54 -1.98
CA PRO A 419 -20.46 3.46 -2.01
C PRO A 419 -20.76 4.85 -1.42
N TRP A 420 -21.96 5.38 -1.66
CA TRP A 420 -22.38 6.68 -1.14
C TRP A 420 -22.39 6.81 0.39
N LEU A 421 -22.56 5.72 1.16
CA LEU A 421 -22.38 5.79 2.62
C LEU A 421 -20.97 6.26 2.95
N ILE A 422 -19.97 5.77 2.22
CA ILE A 422 -18.58 6.14 2.43
C ILE A 422 -18.29 7.48 1.76
N GLU A 423 -18.52 7.57 0.45
CA GLU A 423 -18.17 8.76 -0.33
C GLU A 423 -18.84 10.02 0.18
N LYS A 424 -20.13 9.92 0.56
CA LYS A 424 -20.88 11.08 1.03
C LYS A 424 -20.95 11.18 2.56
N ALA A 425 -21.41 10.14 3.26
CA ALA A 425 -21.62 10.26 4.69
C ALA A 425 -20.32 10.19 5.51
N VAL A 426 -19.25 9.58 4.99
CA VAL A 426 -17.94 9.52 5.67
C VAL A 426 -16.93 10.53 5.12
N GLN A 427 -16.76 10.65 3.80
CA GLN A 427 -15.73 11.49 3.16
C GLN A 427 -16.25 12.87 2.73
N ASN A 428 -17.56 13.09 2.79
CA ASN A 428 -18.22 14.32 2.34
C ASN A 428 -17.80 14.80 0.95
N ARG A 429 -17.69 13.87 -0.01
CA ARG A 429 -17.44 14.23 -1.41
C ARG A 429 -18.58 15.09 -1.95
N ASP A 430 -18.26 15.91 -2.95
CA ASP A 430 -19.26 16.71 -3.66
C ASP A 430 -20.31 15.80 -4.30
N TRP A 431 -21.58 16.26 -4.28
CA TRP A 431 -22.71 15.50 -4.85
C TRP A 431 -22.52 15.13 -6.33
N ASP A 432 -21.73 15.93 -7.06
CA ASP A 432 -21.43 15.72 -8.48
C ASP A 432 -20.26 14.76 -8.72
N ARG A 433 -19.52 14.40 -7.67
CA ARG A 433 -18.34 13.53 -7.74
C ARG A 433 -18.56 12.14 -7.14
N LEU A 434 -19.79 11.83 -6.73
CA LEU A 434 -20.17 10.51 -6.24
C LEU A 434 -20.15 9.51 -7.41
N ASP A 435 -19.82 8.25 -7.13
CA ASP A 435 -19.88 7.19 -8.14
C ASP A 435 -21.34 6.99 -8.60
N ARG A 436 -21.59 7.19 -9.89
CA ARG A 436 -22.92 7.10 -10.53
C ARG A 436 -22.98 5.91 -11.49
N SER A 437 -22.39 4.79 -11.10
CA SER A 437 -22.18 3.60 -11.93
C SER A 437 -23.42 3.07 -12.69
N SER A 438 -24.65 3.53 -12.44
CA SER A 438 -25.80 3.16 -13.26
C SER A 438 -26.97 4.15 -13.41
N GLU A 439 -27.03 5.31 -12.75
CA GLU A 439 -28.23 6.20 -12.85
C GLU A 439 -27.90 7.69 -12.78
N VAL A 440 -28.60 8.50 -13.58
CA VAL A 440 -28.62 9.98 -13.47
C VAL A 440 -29.50 10.35 -12.28
N VAL A 441 -28.94 10.22 -11.08
CA VAL A 441 -29.65 10.47 -9.83
C VAL A 441 -29.46 11.94 -9.42
N GLY A 442 -30.56 12.69 -9.33
CA GLY A 442 -30.53 14.06 -8.81
C GLY A 442 -30.25 14.09 -7.30
N ARG A 443 -29.71 15.19 -6.77
CA ARG A 443 -29.35 15.36 -5.34
C ARG A 443 -30.43 14.88 -4.36
N LYS A 444 -31.71 15.19 -4.64
CA LYS A 444 -32.83 14.77 -3.78
C LYS A 444 -32.94 13.25 -3.65
N GLN A 445 -32.75 12.51 -4.75
CA GLN A 445 -32.84 11.06 -4.78
C GLN A 445 -31.62 10.42 -4.10
N VAL A 446 -30.41 10.98 -4.29
CA VAL A 446 -29.20 10.54 -3.53
C VAL A 446 -29.44 10.69 -2.03
N GLN A 447 -29.99 11.83 -1.59
CA GLN A 447 -30.28 12.07 -0.18
C GLN A 447 -31.34 11.10 0.36
N GLN A 448 -32.37 10.77 -0.43
CA GLN A 448 -33.40 9.79 -0.04
C GLN A 448 -32.80 8.38 0.13
N ILE A 449 -31.93 7.96 -0.79
CA ILE A 449 -31.21 6.69 -0.70
C ILE A 449 -30.30 6.67 0.52
N LEU A 450 -29.56 7.75 0.78
CA LEU A 450 -28.74 7.89 2.00
C LEU A 450 -29.57 7.74 3.28
N ARG A 451 -30.78 8.32 3.35
CA ARG A 451 -31.67 8.14 4.51
C ARG A 451 -32.05 6.68 4.71
N GLN A 452 -32.40 5.97 3.63
CA GLN A 452 -32.74 4.54 3.69
C GLN A 452 -31.57 3.69 4.18
N LEU A 453 -30.36 3.96 3.66
CA LEU A 453 -29.13 3.28 4.05
C LEU A 453 -28.75 3.51 5.51
N VAL A 454 -28.90 4.76 6.00
CA VAL A 454 -28.64 5.08 7.42
C VAL A 454 -29.70 4.44 8.31
N ARG A 455 -30.96 4.42 7.86
CA ARG A 455 -32.05 3.76 8.58
C ARG A 455 -31.82 2.25 8.74
N SER A 456 -31.31 1.55 7.72
CA SER A 456 -30.98 0.12 7.85
C SER A 456 -29.83 -0.13 8.83
N LEU A 457 -28.84 0.77 8.90
CA LEU A 457 -27.78 0.69 9.91
C LEU A 457 -28.29 0.97 11.33
N HIS A 458 -29.34 1.78 11.45
CA HIS A 458 -30.00 2.09 12.71
C HIS A 458 -30.88 0.94 13.24
N SER A 459 -31.55 0.20 12.35
CA SER A 459 -32.44 -0.91 12.71
C SER A 459 -31.76 -2.28 12.86
N SER A 460 -30.43 -2.35 12.79
CA SER A 460 -29.65 -3.59 12.94
C SER A 460 -29.25 -3.87 14.39
N GLU A 461 -29.96 -3.25 15.36
CA GLU A 461 -29.97 -3.60 16.79
C GLU A 461 -31.19 -4.47 17.08
#